data_AF-A0A2N9MC48-F1
#
_entry.id   AF-A0A2N9MC48-F1
#
_cell.length_a   1.000
_cell.length_b   1.000
_cell.length_c   1.000
_cell.angle_alpha   90.00
_cell.angle_beta   90.00
_cell.angle_gamma   90.00
#
_symmetry.space_group_name_H-M   'P 1'
#
loop_
_entity.id
_entity.type
_entity.pdbx_description
1 polymer ?
#
loop_
_entity_poly.entity_id
_entity_poly.type
_entity_poly.pdbx_seq_one_letter_code
_entity_poly.pdbx_strand_id
1 'polypeptide(L)'
;MNVFDLDDRVTAAAVAAAGTIVAALIQLRAAWRKEVSERARGVPISKKSRRGPVLAVILLLVAAGVGGFALSQYLLGQSGRDSAALRSEMQTQLAQISATAERLERAAMNDRVPARRAEDDLRGAEGVTVTATVGPCRARAVPASDAAPGCSEQDAPRVMLCGSVPSSAVVTALALYARPEDSPRPWAESRVAPGQDLGRARFADRPIERAESDQTKQVCTGFSAWDAEQAYSARLVVKYTSSNTLREVSHAMVVPTSEER
;
A
#
# COMPACT_ATOMS: atom_id res chain seq x y z
N MET A 1 31.04 -4.99 25.09
CA MET A 1 31.83 -5.86 25.99
C MET A 1 32.58 -6.84 25.12
N ASN A 2 33.90 -6.89 25.27
CA ASN A 2 34.86 -7.19 24.21
C ASN A 2 34.92 -8.67 23.84
N VAL A 3 34.62 -8.99 22.57
CA VAL A 3 34.82 -10.31 21.96
C VAL A 3 36.32 -10.63 21.78
N PHE A 4 37.18 -9.61 21.73
CA PHE A 4 38.63 -9.75 21.51
C PHE A 4 39.44 -10.24 22.73
N ASP A 5 38.95 -10.08 23.96
CA ASP A 5 39.68 -10.50 25.18
C ASP A 5 39.66 -12.03 25.38
N LEU A 6 38.62 -12.69 24.84
CA LEU A 6 38.49 -14.14 24.85
C LEU A 6 39.48 -14.79 23.87
N ASP A 7 39.74 -14.19 22.71
CA ASP A 7 40.67 -14.73 21.71
C ASP A 7 42.11 -14.74 22.22
N ASP A 8 42.56 -13.68 22.92
CA ASP A 8 43.93 -13.58 23.47
C ASP A 8 44.20 -14.59 24.60
N ARG A 9 43.22 -14.84 25.48
CA ARG A 9 43.39 -15.84 26.56
C ARG A 9 43.34 -17.27 26.02
N VAL A 10 42.49 -17.52 25.02
CA VAL A 10 42.37 -18.83 24.37
C VAL A 10 43.61 -19.14 23.53
N THR A 11 44.13 -18.15 22.80
CA THR A 11 45.39 -18.29 22.05
C THR A 11 46.58 -18.47 22.99
N ALA A 12 46.67 -17.73 24.09
CA ALA A 12 47.72 -17.91 25.10
C ALA A 12 47.68 -19.31 25.73
N ALA A 13 46.49 -19.81 26.07
CA ALA A 13 46.32 -21.17 26.60
C ALA A 13 46.66 -22.25 25.56
N ALA A 14 46.32 -22.03 24.29
CA ALA A 14 46.63 -22.95 23.20
C ALA A 14 48.15 -23.05 22.94
N VAL A 15 48.88 -21.94 23.00
CA VAL A 15 50.33 -21.92 22.83
C VAL A 15 51.05 -22.63 23.98
N ALA A 16 50.60 -22.44 25.22
CA ALA A 16 51.14 -23.16 26.37
C ALA A 16 50.91 -24.68 26.26
N ALA A 17 49.71 -25.09 25.85
CA ALA A 17 49.37 -26.50 25.63
C ALA A 17 50.24 -27.11 24.50
N ALA A 18 50.39 -26.42 23.37
CA ALA A 18 51.24 -26.88 22.27
C ALA A 18 52.71 -27.05 22.70
N GLY A 19 53.23 -26.13 23.52
CA GLY A 19 54.58 -26.21 24.08
C GLY A 19 54.82 -27.49 24.89
N THR A 20 53.86 -27.86 25.75
CA THR A 20 53.96 -29.10 26.55
C THR A 20 53.94 -30.37 25.69
N ILE A 21 53.15 -30.38 24.62
CA ILE A 21 53.07 -31.51 23.68
C ILE A 21 54.40 -31.67 22.92
N VAL A 22 54.98 -30.56 22.45
CA VAL A 22 56.28 -30.57 21.75
C VAL A 22 57.40 -31.02 22.68
N ALA A 23 57.44 -30.54 23.93
CA ALA A 23 58.43 -30.96 24.92
C ALA A 23 58.35 -32.46 25.23
N ALA A 24 57.14 -32.99 25.40
CA ALA A 24 56.92 -34.42 25.62
C ALA A 24 57.37 -35.28 24.41
N LEU A 25 57.09 -34.82 23.19
CA LEU A 25 57.53 -35.49 21.96
C LEU A 25 59.06 -35.51 21.81
N ILE A 26 59.75 -34.45 22.23
CA ILE A 26 61.22 -34.39 22.20
C ILE A 26 61.83 -35.40 23.19
N GLN A 27 61.30 -35.50 24.41
CA GLN A 27 61.76 -36.48 25.41
C GLN A 27 61.53 -37.91 24.92
N LEU A 28 60.37 -38.17 24.29
CA LEU A 28 60.05 -39.46 23.70
C LEU A 28 61.02 -39.82 22.56
N ARG A 29 61.35 -38.85 21.69
CA ARG A 29 62.32 -39.05 20.59
C ARG A 29 63.74 -39.32 21.10
N ALA A 30 64.15 -38.64 22.17
CA ALA A 30 65.45 -38.83 22.78
C ALA A 30 65.57 -40.22 23.42
N ALA A 31 64.53 -40.68 24.12
CA ALA A 31 64.45 -42.03 24.67
C ALA A 31 64.48 -43.11 23.56
N TRP A 32 63.76 -42.88 22.46
CA TRP A 32 63.78 -43.76 21.29
C TRP A 32 65.16 -43.84 20.63
N ARG A 33 65.87 -42.72 20.47
CA ARG A 33 67.25 -42.73 19.92
C ARG A 33 68.21 -43.49 20.81
N LYS A 34 68.09 -43.35 22.14
CA LYS A 34 68.87 -44.16 23.09
C LYS A 34 68.60 -45.64 22.90
N GLU A 35 67.34 -46.06 22.90
CA GLU A 35 66.97 -47.48 22.68
C GLU A 35 67.42 -48.03 21.30
N VAL A 36 67.39 -47.21 20.24
CA VAL A 36 67.87 -47.60 18.90
C VAL A 36 69.41 -47.70 18.87
N SER A 37 70.11 -46.80 19.56
CA SER A 37 71.57 -46.85 19.67
C SER A 37 72.06 -48.04 20.50
N GLU A 38 71.29 -48.44 21.52
CA GLU A 38 71.56 -49.63 22.33
C GLU A 38 71.31 -50.93 21.55
N ARG A 39 70.34 -50.94 20.63
CA ARG A 39 70.14 -52.02 19.64
C ARG A 39 71.31 -52.16 18.66
N ALA A 40 71.93 -51.06 18.25
CA ALA A 40 73.08 -51.07 17.33
C ALA A 40 74.39 -51.59 17.98
N ARG A 41 74.47 -51.58 19.32
CA ARG A 41 75.63 -52.07 20.10
C ARG A 41 75.56 -53.54 20.52
N GLY A 42 74.55 -54.29 20.08
CA GLY A 42 74.52 -55.76 20.23
C GLY A 42 74.34 -56.29 21.66
N VAL A 43 73.84 -55.48 22.61
CA VAL A 43 73.52 -55.96 23.97
C VAL A 43 72.22 -56.80 23.91
N PRO A 44 72.17 -58.02 24.47
CA PRO A 44 70.98 -58.87 24.38
C PRO A 44 69.82 -58.25 25.17
N ILE A 45 68.83 -57.74 24.43
CA ILE A 45 67.60 -57.21 24.99
C ILE A 45 66.80 -58.38 25.57
N SER A 46 66.68 -58.40 26.91
CA SER A 46 65.76 -59.30 27.62
C SER A 46 64.37 -59.24 26.98
N LYS A 47 63.81 -60.43 26.64
CA LYS A 47 62.58 -60.66 25.85
C LYS A 47 61.31 -59.92 26.31
N LYS A 48 61.32 -59.21 27.44
CA LYS A 48 60.16 -58.53 28.04
C LYS A 48 59.92 -57.11 27.50
N SER A 49 60.91 -56.45 26.89
CA SER A 49 60.84 -55.00 26.54
C SER A 49 60.20 -54.67 25.17
N ARG A 50 59.80 -55.66 24.37
CA ARG A 50 59.35 -55.41 22.98
C ARG A 50 57.94 -54.79 22.85
N ARG A 51 57.14 -54.76 23.92
CA ARG A 51 55.73 -54.30 23.90
C ARG A 51 55.50 -52.87 24.39
N GLY A 52 56.46 -52.27 25.11
CA GLY A 52 56.32 -50.91 25.65
C GLY A 52 56.20 -49.81 24.59
N PRO A 53 57.06 -49.77 23.56
CA PRO A 53 57.06 -48.67 22.59
C PRO A 53 55.83 -48.65 21.68
N VAL A 54 55.33 -49.83 21.29
CA VAL A 54 54.16 -49.95 20.41
C VAL A 54 52.89 -49.52 21.13
N LEU A 55 52.76 -49.85 22.42
CA LEU A 55 51.61 -49.45 23.22
C LEU A 55 51.53 -47.93 23.37
N ALA A 56 52.68 -47.27 23.61
CA ALA A 56 52.75 -45.81 23.70
C ALA A 56 52.33 -45.11 22.39
N VAL A 57 52.75 -45.64 21.24
CA VAL A 57 52.37 -45.08 19.93
C VAL A 57 50.89 -45.24 19.66
N ILE A 58 50.31 -46.41 19.96
CA ILE A 58 48.86 -46.65 19.79
C ILE A 58 48.04 -45.71 20.70
N LEU A 59 48.46 -45.54 21.96
CA LEU A 59 47.79 -44.67 22.92
C LEU A 59 47.81 -43.19 22.47
N LEU A 60 48.92 -42.75 21.88
CA LEU A 60 49.08 -41.40 21.34
C LEU A 60 48.23 -41.19 20.06
N LEU A 61 48.10 -42.23 19.22
CA LEU A 61 47.24 -42.22 18.03
C LEU A 61 45.75 -42.13 18.41
N VAL A 62 45.33 -42.88 19.43
CA VAL A 62 43.97 -42.82 19.97
C VAL A 62 43.70 -41.45 20.59
N ALA A 63 44.63 -40.91 21.37
CA ALA A 63 44.50 -39.58 21.96
C ALA A 63 44.38 -38.47 20.90
N ALA A 64 45.21 -38.54 19.85
CA ALA A 64 45.15 -37.58 18.73
C ALA A 64 43.83 -37.69 17.94
N GLY A 65 43.35 -38.91 17.68
CA GLY A 65 42.09 -39.15 16.97
C GLY A 65 40.87 -38.64 17.74
N VAL A 66 40.80 -38.91 19.04
CA VAL A 66 39.69 -38.46 19.90
C VAL A 66 39.72 -36.94 20.09
N GLY A 67 40.90 -36.35 20.28
CA GLY A 67 41.07 -34.90 20.39
C GLY A 67 40.65 -34.16 19.10
N GLY A 68 41.04 -34.67 17.93
CA GLY A 68 40.66 -34.08 16.65
C GLY A 68 39.16 -34.17 16.36
N PHE A 69 38.52 -35.30 16.70
CA PHE A 69 37.08 -35.47 16.51
C PHE A 69 36.26 -34.56 17.42
N ALA A 70 36.64 -34.45 18.69
CA ALA A 70 35.98 -33.54 19.64
C ALA A 70 36.08 -32.08 19.19
N LEU A 71 37.25 -31.65 18.70
CA LEU A 71 37.46 -30.30 18.18
C LEU A 71 36.62 -30.03 16.92
N SER A 72 36.54 -31.00 16.00
CA SER A 72 35.74 -30.89 14.78
C SER A 72 34.25 -30.69 15.09
N GLN A 73 33.71 -31.47 16.04
CA GLN A 73 32.33 -31.33 16.46
C GLN A 73 32.05 -30.00 17.15
N TYR A 74 33.02 -29.49 17.92
CA TYR A 74 32.91 -28.17 18.55
C TYR A 74 32.84 -27.04 17.51
N LEU A 75 33.72 -27.07 16.51
CA LEU A 75 33.75 -26.07 15.43
C LEU A 75 32.46 -26.09 14.60
N LEU A 76 31.98 -27.28 14.21
CA LEU A 76 30.71 -27.43 13.48
C LEU A 76 29.51 -26.91 14.29
N GLY A 77 29.49 -27.18 15.59
CA GLY A 77 28.46 -26.66 16.49
C GLY A 77 28.49 -25.14 16.66
N GLN A 78 29.68 -24.53 16.60
CA GLN A 78 29.85 -23.08 16.69
C GLN A 78 29.34 -22.37 15.42
N SER A 79 29.68 -22.88 14.23
CA SER A 79 29.21 -22.33 12.95
C SER A 79 27.68 -22.35 12.83
N GLY A 80 27.04 -23.41 13.34
CA GLY A 80 25.59 -23.53 13.36
C GLY A 80 24.90 -22.49 14.24
N ARG A 81 25.51 -22.13 15.38
CA ARG A 81 24.98 -21.11 16.30
C ARG A 81 25.08 -19.70 15.71
N ASP A 82 26.20 -19.38 15.08
CA ASP A 82 26.39 -18.08 14.43
C ASP A 82 25.42 -17.89 13.26
N SER A 83 25.20 -18.96 12.48
CA SER A 83 24.23 -18.97 11.38
C SER A 83 22.78 -18.77 11.88
N ALA A 84 22.43 -19.39 13.02
CA ALA A 84 21.11 -19.24 13.62
C ALA A 84 20.90 -17.83 14.18
N ALA A 85 21.92 -17.25 14.81
CA ALA A 85 21.88 -15.88 15.32
C ALA A 85 21.66 -14.88 14.19
N LEU A 86 22.44 -14.96 13.09
CA LEU A 86 22.29 -14.08 11.93
C LEU A 86 20.92 -14.20 11.26
N ARG A 87 20.38 -15.43 11.14
CA ARG A 87 19.02 -15.63 10.62
C ARG A 87 17.96 -15.00 11.51
N SER A 88 18.10 -15.10 12.83
CA SER A 88 17.16 -14.49 13.77
C SER A 88 17.21 -12.96 13.70
N GLU A 89 18.39 -12.38 13.52
CA GLU A 89 18.55 -10.93 13.36
C GLU A 89 17.91 -10.44 12.06
N MET A 90 18.13 -11.13 10.94
CA MET A 90 17.51 -10.82 9.65
C MET A 90 15.98 -10.93 9.70
N GLN A 91 15.45 -11.98 10.34
CA GLN A 91 14.01 -12.13 10.53
C GLN A 91 13.43 -11.00 11.39
N THR A 92 14.17 -10.55 12.40
CA THR A 92 13.76 -9.43 13.25
C THR A 92 13.74 -8.12 12.47
N GLN A 93 14.75 -7.86 11.63
CA GLN A 93 14.79 -6.68 10.78
C GLN A 93 13.64 -6.68 9.75
N LEU A 94 13.34 -7.82 9.14
CA LEU A 94 12.20 -7.95 8.22
C LEU A 94 10.86 -7.72 8.92
N ALA A 95 10.68 -8.25 10.13
CA ALA A 95 9.47 -8.03 10.92
C ALA A 95 9.30 -6.56 11.34
N GLN A 96 10.40 -5.86 11.64
CA GLN A 96 10.37 -4.43 11.90
C GLN A 96 10.00 -3.63 10.64
N ILE A 97 10.60 -3.95 9.48
CA ILE A 97 10.31 -3.27 8.22
C ILE A 97 8.84 -3.47 7.84
N SER A 98 8.32 -4.70 7.89
CA SER A 98 6.91 -4.96 7.55
C SER A 98 5.96 -4.23 8.50
N ALA A 99 6.24 -4.22 9.80
CA ALA A 99 5.43 -3.49 10.78
C ALA A 99 5.44 -1.97 10.53
N THR A 100 6.58 -1.40 10.11
CA THR A 100 6.66 0.02 9.75
C THR A 100 5.95 0.34 8.44
N ALA A 101 6.05 -0.55 7.44
CA ALA A 101 5.37 -0.40 6.16
C ALA A 101 3.85 -0.38 6.34
N GLU A 102 3.28 -1.32 7.11
CA GLU A 102 1.84 -1.34 7.37
C GLU A 102 1.38 -0.10 8.16
N ARG A 103 2.20 0.44 9.06
CA ARG A 103 1.88 1.68 9.78
C ARG A 103 1.87 2.87 8.83
N LEU A 104 2.83 2.96 7.92
CA LEU A 104 2.90 3.99 6.90
C LEU A 104 1.74 3.90 5.91
N GLU A 105 1.37 2.70 5.46
CA GLU A 105 0.21 2.51 4.59
C GLU A 105 -1.10 2.92 5.27
N ARG A 106 -1.30 2.53 6.53
CA ARG A 106 -2.45 2.98 7.32
C ARG A 106 -2.46 4.50 7.50
N ALA A 107 -1.33 5.11 7.85
CA ALA A 107 -1.22 6.56 7.99
C ALA A 107 -1.49 7.29 6.66
N ALA A 108 -0.89 6.83 5.57
CA ALA A 108 -1.08 7.40 4.24
C ALA A 108 -2.52 7.26 3.74
N MET A 109 -3.20 6.13 4.03
CA MET A 109 -4.62 5.98 3.74
C MET A 109 -5.46 6.94 4.60
N ASN A 110 -5.13 7.05 5.88
CA ASN A 110 -5.85 7.92 6.81
C ASN A 110 -5.71 9.40 6.47
N ASP A 111 -4.59 9.83 5.86
CA ASP A 111 -4.39 11.21 5.39
C ASP A 111 -5.00 11.46 4.00
N ARG A 112 -4.98 10.48 3.10
CA ARG A 112 -5.53 10.63 1.74
C ARG A 112 -7.05 10.75 1.73
N VAL A 113 -7.73 10.07 2.63
CA VAL A 113 -9.19 10.06 2.71
C VAL A 113 -9.77 11.46 3.04
N PRO A 114 -9.33 12.18 4.10
CA PRO A 114 -9.81 13.53 4.37
C PRO A 114 -9.40 14.53 3.29
N ALA A 115 -8.20 14.39 2.70
CA ALA A 115 -7.76 15.24 1.59
C ALA A 115 -8.69 15.09 0.38
N ARG A 116 -9.02 13.85 -0.04
CA ARG A 116 -9.96 13.60 -1.14
C ARG A 116 -11.36 14.14 -0.85
N ARG A 117 -11.86 14.00 0.39
CA ARG A 117 -13.16 14.57 0.78
C ARG A 117 -13.16 16.09 0.69
N ALA A 118 -12.11 16.75 1.17
CA ALA A 118 -12.00 18.20 1.10
C ALA A 118 -11.97 18.69 -0.36
N GLU A 119 -11.25 18.00 -1.24
CA GLU A 119 -11.26 18.28 -2.68
C GLU A 119 -12.64 18.08 -3.31
N ASP A 120 -13.35 17.01 -2.98
CA ASP A 120 -14.69 16.72 -3.50
C ASP A 120 -15.73 17.74 -2.99
N ASP A 121 -15.62 18.21 -1.74
CA ASP A 121 -16.46 19.29 -1.21
C ASP A 121 -16.18 20.63 -1.91
N LEU A 122 -14.90 20.95 -2.19
CA LEU A 122 -14.54 22.14 -2.95
C LEU A 122 -15.11 22.09 -4.37
N ARG A 123 -14.96 20.95 -5.06
CA ARG A 123 -15.58 20.73 -6.39
C ARG A 123 -17.10 20.80 -6.32
N GLY A 124 -17.69 20.26 -5.26
CA GLY A 124 -19.13 20.33 -5.02
C GLY A 124 -19.64 21.76 -4.83
N ALA A 125 -18.85 22.62 -4.17
CA ALA A 125 -19.17 24.04 -3.97
C ALA A 125 -19.04 24.88 -5.26
N GLU A 126 -18.04 24.59 -6.09
CA GLU A 126 -17.87 25.17 -7.43
C GLU A 126 -19.04 24.75 -8.33
N GLY A 127 -19.39 23.46 -8.28
CA GLY A 127 -20.53 22.87 -8.96
C GLY A 127 -20.19 22.29 -10.34
N VAL A 128 -20.86 21.20 -10.69
CA VAL A 128 -20.71 20.54 -12.00
C VAL A 128 -21.54 21.29 -13.03
N THR A 129 -20.88 21.79 -14.07
CA THR A 129 -21.52 22.58 -15.12
C THR A 129 -21.66 21.76 -16.40
N VAL A 130 -22.88 21.72 -16.95
CA VAL A 130 -23.20 21.08 -18.22
C VAL A 130 -23.90 22.10 -19.09
N THR A 131 -23.44 22.25 -20.34
CA THR A 131 -24.05 23.20 -21.30
C THR A 131 -24.41 22.44 -22.57
N ALA A 132 -25.56 22.75 -23.15
CA ALA A 132 -26.00 22.22 -24.42
C ALA A 132 -26.59 23.36 -25.26
N THR A 133 -26.38 23.30 -26.58
CA THR A 133 -27.00 24.22 -27.53
C THR A 133 -28.08 23.46 -28.30
N VAL A 134 -29.27 24.03 -28.33
CA VAL A 134 -30.41 23.54 -29.11
C VAL A 134 -30.58 24.48 -30.29
N GLY A 135 -30.42 23.93 -31.50
CA GLY A 135 -30.60 24.70 -32.73
C GLY A 135 -32.05 25.15 -32.93
N PRO A 136 -32.30 26.04 -33.90
CA PRO A 136 -33.65 26.54 -34.17
C PRO A 136 -34.58 25.40 -34.57
N CYS A 137 -35.80 25.41 -34.06
CA CYS A 137 -36.79 24.40 -34.38
C CYS A 137 -37.41 24.64 -35.76
N ARG A 138 -37.26 23.65 -36.65
CA ARG A 138 -37.90 23.65 -37.97
C ARG A 138 -39.01 22.62 -37.95
N ALA A 139 -40.26 23.06 -38.14
CA ALA A 139 -41.36 22.14 -38.32
C ALA A 139 -41.10 21.24 -39.54
N ARG A 140 -41.40 19.94 -39.43
CA ARG A 140 -41.45 19.07 -40.62
C ARG A 140 -42.57 19.58 -41.52
N ALA A 141 -42.22 20.05 -42.70
CA ALA A 141 -43.20 20.53 -43.67
C ALA A 141 -44.22 19.41 -43.99
N VAL A 142 -45.45 19.58 -43.51
CA VAL A 142 -46.61 18.80 -43.97
C VAL A 142 -47.24 19.61 -45.12
N PRO A 143 -47.39 19.04 -46.33
CA PRO A 143 -47.84 19.80 -47.48
C PRO A 143 -49.37 19.98 -47.47
N ALA A 144 -49.91 20.90 -46.66
CA ALA A 144 -51.32 21.38 -46.79
C ALA A 144 -51.73 22.48 -45.77
N SER A 145 -50.92 23.50 -45.49
CA SER A 145 -51.44 24.67 -44.73
C SER A 145 -50.63 25.95 -45.00
N ASP A 146 -51.33 27.00 -45.41
CA ASP A 146 -50.80 28.35 -45.68
C ASP A 146 -50.52 29.18 -44.39
N ALA A 147 -50.52 28.54 -43.22
CA ALA A 147 -50.02 29.15 -42.00
C ALA A 147 -48.52 28.87 -41.88
N ALA A 148 -47.69 29.92 -41.75
CA ALA A 148 -46.26 29.77 -41.48
C ALA A 148 -46.08 28.78 -40.31
N PRO A 149 -45.43 27.62 -40.51
CA PRO A 149 -45.45 26.56 -39.52
C PRO A 149 -44.47 26.91 -38.39
N GLY A 150 -44.96 27.63 -37.39
CA GLY A 150 -44.25 27.80 -36.13
C GLY A 150 -44.11 26.46 -35.43
N CYS A 151 -42.93 26.15 -34.91
CA CYS A 151 -42.70 24.93 -34.13
C CYS A 151 -43.46 25.02 -32.80
N SER A 152 -44.20 23.96 -32.47
CA SER A 152 -44.85 23.82 -31.17
C SER A 152 -43.87 23.23 -30.14
N GLU A 153 -44.14 23.41 -28.84
CA GLU A 153 -43.34 22.76 -27.78
C GLU A 153 -43.35 21.22 -27.89
N GLN A 154 -44.37 20.63 -28.53
CA GLN A 154 -44.48 19.18 -28.72
C GLN A 154 -43.53 18.68 -29.83
N ASP A 155 -43.31 19.51 -30.86
CA ASP A 155 -42.40 19.21 -31.97
C ASP A 155 -40.97 19.65 -31.70
N ALA A 156 -40.75 20.36 -30.59
CA ALA A 156 -39.48 20.91 -30.20
C ALA A 156 -38.42 19.84 -29.95
N PRO A 157 -37.17 20.01 -30.41
CA PRO A 157 -36.06 19.18 -29.97
C PRO A 157 -35.90 19.28 -28.45
N ARG A 158 -35.88 18.11 -27.79
CA ARG A 158 -35.67 17.98 -26.34
C ARG A 158 -34.29 17.41 -26.09
N VAL A 159 -33.52 18.10 -25.26
CA VAL A 159 -32.20 17.64 -24.81
C VAL A 159 -32.20 17.43 -23.30
N MET A 160 -31.47 16.43 -22.85
CA MET A 160 -31.26 16.17 -21.43
C MET A 160 -29.87 16.68 -21.03
N LEU A 161 -29.81 17.59 -20.07
CA LEU A 161 -28.56 18.03 -19.45
C LEU A 161 -28.37 17.22 -18.18
N CYS A 162 -27.30 16.42 -18.11
CA CYS A 162 -27.01 15.54 -16.98
C CYS A 162 -25.62 15.82 -16.41
N GLY A 163 -25.54 16.22 -15.13
CA GLY A 163 -24.28 16.35 -14.40
C GLY A 163 -24.04 15.13 -13.50
N SER A 164 -22.87 14.51 -13.62
CA SER A 164 -22.45 13.41 -12.73
C SER A 164 -21.90 13.95 -11.41
N VAL A 165 -22.40 13.43 -10.30
CA VAL A 165 -21.96 13.73 -8.94
C VAL A 165 -21.73 12.41 -8.17
N PRO A 166 -20.95 12.40 -7.09
CA PRO A 166 -20.77 11.20 -6.29
C PRO A 166 -22.11 10.65 -5.77
N SER A 167 -22.24 9.32 -5.71
CA SER A 167 -23.50 8.65 -5.30
C SER A 167 -23.92 9.00 -3.87
N SER A 168 -22.94 9.22 -2.98
CA SER A 168 -23.13 9.65 -1.60
C SER A 168 -23.34 11.15 -1.41
N ALA A 169 -23.21 11.95 -2.47
CA ALA A 169 -23.31 13.40 -2.37
C ALA A 169 -24.76 13.87 -2.26
N VAL A 170 -24.96 14.92 -1.45
CA VAL A 170 -26.24 15.62 -1.33
C VAL A 170 -26.21 16.84 -2.25
N VAL A 171 -27.16 16.93 -3.17
CA VAL A 171 -27.32 18.09 -4.04
C VAL A 171 -27.83 19.26 -3.21
N THR A 172 -27.05 20.33 -3.13
CA THR A 172 -27.36 21.50 -2.30
C THR A 172 -28.06 22.60 -3.09
N ALA A 173 -27.72 22.75 -4.37
CA ALA A 173 -28.37 23.71 -5.24
C ALA A 173 -28.31 23.25 -6.70
N LEU A 174 -29.37 23.57 -7.42
CA LEU A 174 -29.46 23.38 -8.86
C LEU A 174 -29.77 24.74 -9.49
N ALA A 175 -28.87 25.21 -10.36
CA ALA A 175 -29.06 26.47 -11.07
C ALA A 175 -29.18 26.20 -12.56
N LEU A 176 -30.31 26.64 -13.13
CA LEU A 176 -30.63 26.54 -14.54
C LEU A 176 -30.44 27.90 -15.19
N TYR A 177 -29.89 27.88 -16.38
CA TYR A 177 -29.72 29.08 -17.17
C TYR A 177 -30.07 28.79 -18.62
N ALA A 178 -30.75 29.73 -19.26
CA ALA A 178 -31.05 29.65 -20.68
C ALA A 178 -31.00 31.04 -21.31
N ARG A 179 -30.39 31.12 -22.49
CA ARG A 179 -30.32 32.34 -23.28
C ARG A 179 -30.23 31.98 -24.77
N PRO A 180 -30.62 32.89 -25.68
CA PRO A 180 -30.26 32.76 -27.08
C PRO A 180 -28.74 32.61 -27.24
N GLU A 181 -28.30 31.78 -28.16
CA GLU A 181 -26.89 31.44 -28.36
C GLU A 181 -26.04 32.71 -28.61
N ASP A 182 -26.53 33.60 -29.45
CA ASP A 182 -25.87 34.86 -29.83
C ASP A 182 -26.01 35.98 -28.78
N SER A 183 -26.63 35.71 -27.63
CA SER A 183 -26.85 36.76 -26.64
C SER A 183 -25.55 37.14 -25.92
N PRO A 184 -25.17 38.44 -25.88
CA PRO A 184 -24.00 38.89 -25.13
C PRO A 184 -24.23 38.91 -23.61
N ARG A 185 -25.46 38.69 -23.15
CA ARG A 185 -25.82 38.74 -21.73
C ARG A 185 -25.06 37.67 -20.93
N PRO A 186 -24.47 38.00 -19.78
CA PRO A 186 -23.76 37.02 -18.98
C PRO A 186 -24.70 35.94 -18.44
N TRP A 187 -24.14 34.76 -18.17
CA TRP A 187 -24.92 33.62 -17.66
C TRP A 187 -25.63 33.95 -16.34
N ALA A 188 -25.00 34.73 -15.45
CA ALA A 188 -25.58 35.08 -14.15
C ALA A 188 -26.94 35.79 -14.26
N GLU A 189 -27.16 36.55 -15.34
CA GLU A 189 -28.40 37.28 -15.63
C GLU A 189 -29.44 36.44 -16.38
N SER A 190 -29.03 35.27 -16.89
CA SER A 190 -29.88 34.37 -17.68
C SER A 190 -30.44 33.22 -16.85
N ARG A 191 -30.56 33.42 -15.53
CA ARG A 191 -31.02 32.38 -14.59
C ARG A 191 -32.52 32.18 -14.71
N VAL A 192 -32.93 30.92 -14.71
CA VAL A 192 -34.32 30.53 -14.90
C VAL A 192 -34.74 29.50 -13.85
N ALA A 193 -36.01 29.52 -13.47
CA ALA A 193 -36.58 28.53 -12.57
C ALA A 193 -37.02 27.27 -13.36
N PRO A 194 -37.03 26.08 -12.73
CA PRO A 194 -37.64 24.89 -13.33
C PRO A 194 -39.09 25.18 -13.74
N GLY A 195 -39.48 24.75 -14.95
CA GLY A 195 -40.84 24.99 -15.47
C GLY A 195 -41.14 26.40 -15.94
N GLN A 196 -40.24 27.36 -15.71
CA GLN A 196 -40.43 28.73 -16.17
C GLN A 196 -40.53 28.75 -17.70
N ASP A 197 -41.59 29.38 -18.19
CA ASP A 197 -41.75 29.66 -19.61
C ASP A 197 -40.88 30.87 -19.99
N LEU A 198 -39.99 30.66 -20.96
CA LEU A 198 -39.12 31.71 -21.51
C LEU A 198 -39.68 32.22 -22.85
N GLY A 199 -40.94 31.91 -23.15
CA GLY A 199 -41.67 32.25 -24.37
C GLY A 199 -41.47 31.23 -25.49
N ARG A 200 -40.20 30.86 -25.77
CA ARG A 200 -39.83 29.91 -26.84
C ARG A 200 -38.90 28.79 -26.37
N ALA A 201 -38.66 28.70 -25.07
CA ALA A 201 -37.85 27.67 -24.47
C ALA A 201 -38.29 27.41 -23.03
N ARG A 202 -38.02 26.21 -22.52
CA ARG A 202 -38.40 25.83 -21.16
C ARG A 202 -37.50 24.70 -20.64
N PHE A 203 -37.17 24.77 -19.35
CA PHE A 203 -36.66 23.61 -18.61
C PHE A 203 -37.82 22.80 -18.01
N ALA A 204 -37.62 21.49 -17.90
CA ALA A 204 -38.56 20.61 -17.20
C ALA A 204 -38.85 21.11 -15.77
N ASP A 205 -40.07 20.88 -15.29
CA ASP A 205 -40.51 21.32 -13.96
C ASP A 205 -39.73 20.67 -12.82
N ARG A 206 -39.22 19.45 -13.06
CA ARG A 206 -38.50 18.67 -12.05
C ARG A 206 -37.24 18.06 -12.63
N PRO A 207 -36.09 18.20 -11.93
CA PRO A 207 -34.92 17.42 -12.25
C PRO A 207 -35.14 15.95 -11.86
N ILE A 208 -34.37 15.06 -12.48
CA ILE A 208 -34.39 13.62 -12.26
C ILE A 208 -33.02 13.21 -11.77
N GLU A 209 -32.94 12.54 -10.63
CA GLU A 209 -31.72 11.88 -10.18
C GLU A 209 -31.75 10.41 -10.61
N ARG A 210 -30.66 9.93 -11.21
CA ARG A 210 -30.52 8.55 -11.67
C ARG A 210 -29.18 7.99 -11.21
N ALA A 211 -29.17 6.76 -10.71
CA ALA A 211 -27.92 6.04 -10.48
C ALA A 211 -27.23 5.77 -11.81
N GLU A 212 -25.96 6.15 -11.92
CA GLU A 212 -25.11 5.86 -13.08
C GLU A 212 -24.19 4.68 -12.78
N SER A 213 -23.66 4.63 -11.56
CA SER A 213 -22.84 3.53 -11.04
C SER A 213 -22.98 3.45 -9.52
N ASP A 214 -22.29 2.50 -8.89
CA ASP A 214 -22.20 2.43 -7.42
C ASP A 214 -21.50 3.66 -6.81
N GLN A 215 -20.69 4.37 -7.60
CA GLN A 215 -19.89 5.52 -7.16
C GLN A 215 -20.47 6.87 -7.60
N THR A 216 -21.34 6.90 -8.61
CA THR A 216 -21.86 8.14 -9.20
C THR A 216 -23.36 8.09 -9.46
N LYS A 217 -24.00 9.24 -9.31
CA LYS A 217 -25.36 9.49 -9.76
C LYS A 217 -25.38 10.69 -10.71
N GLN A 218 -26.30 10.68 -11.66
CA GLN A 218 -26.55 11.79 -12.56
C GLN A 218 -27.74 12.60 -12.08
N VAL A 219 -27.59 13.92 -12.08
CA VAL A 219 -28.69 14.87 -11.89
C VAL A 219 -29.00 15.46 -13.25
N CYS A 220 -30.18 15.14 -13.76
CA CYS A 220 -30.60 15.46 -15.11
C CYS A 220 -31.78 16.44 -15.13
N THR A 221 -31.81 17.34 -16.11
CA THR A 221 -33.00 18.15 -16.43
C THR A 221 -33.25 18.15 -17.93
N GLY A 222 -34.51 18.11 -18.33
CA GLY A 222 -34.90 18.32 -19.73
C GLY A 222 -34.88 19.81 -20.07
N PHE A 223 -34.50 20.11 -21.31
CA PHE A 223 -34.63 21.43 -21.91
C PHE A 223 -35.19 21.30 -23.32
N SER A 224 -36.16 22.15 -23.66
CA SER A 224 -36.77 22.26 -24.98
C SER A 224 -36.72 23.71 -25.45
N ALA A 225 -36.46 23.90 -26.74
CA ALA A 225 -36.57 25.18 -27.42
C ALA A 225 -37.30 24.99 -28.75
N TRP A 226 -38.29 25.84 -29.00
CA TRP A 226 -39.14 25.82 -30.21
C TRP A 226 -39.11 27.15 -30.96
N ASP A 227 -38.04 27.92 -30.76
CA ASP A 227 -37.75 29.11 -31.56
C ASP A 227 -37.31 28.71 -32.97
N ALA A 228 -37.95 29.22 -34.00
CA ALA A 228 -37.64 28.88 -35.39
C ALA A 228 -36.48 29.70 -35.97
N GLU A 229 -36.13 30.82 -35.32
CA GLU A 229 -35.14 31.78 -35.80
C GLU A 229 -33.82 31.66 -35.03
N GLN A 230 -33.90 31.50 -33.70
CA GLN A 230 -32.73 31.54 -32.82
C GLN A 230 -32.43 30.19 -32.18
N ALA A 231 -31.14 29.86 -32.10
CA ALA A 231 -30.68 28.77 -31.25
C ALA A 231 -30.67 29.21 -29.79
N TYR A 232 -30.85 28.25 -28.87
CA TYR A 232 -30.78 28.48 -27.44
C TYR A 232 -29.65 27.70 -26.81
N SER A 233 -28.86 28.36 -25.98
CA SER A 233 -27.91 27.70 -25.08
C SER A 233 -28.54 27.51 -23.71
N ALA A 234 -28.59 26.27 -23.25
CA ALA A 234 -29.01 25.87 -21.92
C ALA A 234 -27.81 25.43 -21.09
N ARG A 235 -27.80 25.79 -19.81
CA ARG A 235 -26.77 25.41 -18.85
C ARG A 235 -27.38 24.95 -17.54
N LEU A 236 -26.90 23.82 -17.06
CA LEU A 236 -27.18 23.25 -15.75
C LEU A 236 -25.92 23.38 -14.89
N VAL A 237 -26.07 23.89 -13.66
CA VAL A 237 -25.02 23.87 -12.64
C VAL A 237 -25.53 23.12 -11.41
N VAL A 238 -24.88 22.01 -11.06
CA VAL A 238 -25.23 21.15 -9.93
C VAL A 238 -24.21 21.34 -8.83
N LYS A 239 -24.62 21.96 -7.72
CA LYS A 239 -23.80 22.07 -6.51
C LYS A 239 -24.14 20.95 -5.56
N TYR A 240 -23.12 20.39 -4.92
CA TYR A 240 -23.27 19.28 -3.99
C TYR A 240 -22.30 19.40 -2.81
N THR A 241 -22.55 18.63 -1.76
CA THR A 241 -21.58 18.35 -0.71
C THR A 241 -21.38 16.85 -0.61
N SER A 242 -20.13 16.45 -0.44
CA SER A 242 -19.68 15.08 -0.25
C SER A 242 -19.69 14.70 1.25
N SER A 243 -20.72 15.09 1.99
CA SER A 243 -20.76 14.79 3.42
C SER A 243 -22.07 14.17 3.91
N ASN A 244 -21.92 12.93 4.37
CA ASN A 244 -22.79 12.23 5.32
C ASN A 244 -22.48 12.67 6.77
N THR A 245 -22.02 13.91 6.98
CA THR A 245 -21.68 14.48 8.30
C THR A 245 -22.88 14.53 9.25
N LEU A 246 -24.11 14.40 8.73
CA LEU A 246 -25.33 14.31 9.54
C LEU A 246 -25.58 12.92 10.15
N ARG A 247 -24.93 11.85 9.67
CA ARG A 247 -25.20 10.48 10.16
C ARG A 247 -24.28 10.04 11.30
N GLU A 248 -23.15 10.72 11.51
CA GLU A 248 -22.19 10.37 12.56
C GLU A 248 -22.58 10.95 13.94
N VAL A 249 -23.34 12.05 13.98
CA VAL A 249 -23.80 12.64 15.25
C VAL A 249 -24.94 11.82 15.89
N SER A 250 -25.70 11.04 15.10
CA SER A 250 -26.83 10.25 15.64
C SER A 250 -26.40 8.93 16.30
N HIS A 251 -25.19 8.43 16.04
CA HIS A 251 -24.70 7.17 16.62
C HIS A 251 -23.76 7.37 17.82
N ALA A 252 -23.30 8.59 18.09
CA ALA A 252 -22.43 8.89 19.23
C ALA A 252 -23.18 9.16 20.55
N MET A 253 -24.52 9.19 20.54
CA MET A 253 -25.33 9.60 21.71
C MET A 253 -26.25 8.48 22.22
N VAL A 254 -25.76 7.24 22.35
CA VAL A 254 -26.43 6.23 23.20
C VAL A 254 -25.37 5.34 23.85
N VAL A 255 -24.72 5.83 24.90
CA VAL A 255 -24.11 4.97 25.92
C VAL A 255 -24.88 5.23 27.22
N PRO A 256 -25.79 4.35 27.64
CA PRO A 256 -26.34 4.43 28.98
C PRO A 256 -25.23 4.02 29.96
N THR A 257 -24.73 4.98 30.74
CA THR A 257 -23.95 4.72 31.95
C THR A 257 -24.89 4.10 32.99
N SER A 258 -24.85 2.77 33.11
CA SER A 258 -25.43 2.08 34.27
C SER A 258 -24.41 2.13 35.40
N GLU A 259 -24.58 3.12 36.26
CA GLU A 259 -23.90 3.26 37.54
C GLU A 259 -24.43 2.23 38.57
N GLU A 260 -23.55 1.80 39.47
CA GLU A 260 -23.72 0.74 40.48
C GLU A 260 -24.93 0.89 41.42
N ARG A 261 -25.53 -0.25 41.80
CA ARG A 261 -25.68 -0.64 43.20
C ARG A 261 -25.95 -2.12 43.41
#